data_AF-X1E9F7-F1
#
_entry.id   AF-X1E9F7-F1
#
_cell.length_a   1.000
_cell.length_b   1.000
_cell.length_c   1.000
_cell.angle_alpha   90.00
_cell.angle_beta   90.00
_cell.angle_gamma   90.00
#
_symmetry.space_group_name_H-M   'P 1'
#
loop_
_entity.id
_entity.type
_entity.pdbx_description
1 polymer ?
#
loop_
_entity_poly.entity_id
_entity_poly.type
_entity_poly.pdbx_seq_one_letter_code
_entity_poly.pdbx_strand_id
1 'polypeptide(L)'
;EVNKIIRNAHRVAKRVLTENKPKLERIAEELIAKETLEGDGLEALFNEPATVDIPEVTAIPAPTPAKASAKTKTKTVSRKTRVSTRLIPKQAPAST
;
A
#
# COMPACT_ATOMS: atom_id res chain seq x y z
N GLU A 1 -1.70 27.73 -31.88
CA GLU A 1 -2.84 26.96 -31.31
C GLU A 1 -2.41 25.70 -30.56
N VAL A 2 -2.27 24.56 -31.24
CA VAL A 2 -2.56 23.21 -30.69
C VAL A 2 -1.97 22.91 -29.30
N ASN A 3 -0.67 23.19 -29.08
CA ASN A 3 0.00 22.88 -27.81
C ASN A 3 -0.63 23.59 -26.60
N LYS A 4 -1.18 24.81 -26.78
CA LYS A 4 -1.89 25.58 -25.74
C LYS A 4 -3.22 24.92 -25.36
N ILE A 5 -3.93 24.36 -26.35
CA ILE A 5 -5.21 23.66 -26.16
C ILE A 5 -4.96 22.38 -25.36
N ILE A 6 -3.99 21.56 -25.78
CA ILE A 6 -3.64 20.29 -25.10
C ILE A 6 -3.22 20.54 -23.65
N ARG A 7 -2.33 21.53 -23.39
CA ARG A 7 -1.93 21.87 -22.01
C ARG A 7 -3.11 22.33 -21.15
N ASN A 8 -4.05 23.09 -21.72
CA ASN A 8 -5.23 23.54 -20.98
C ASN A 8 -6.17 22.37 -20.65
N ALA A 9 -6.48 21.53 -21.64
CA ALA A 9 -7.33 20.34 -21.45
C ALA A 9 -6.74 19.38 -20.41
N HIS A 10 -5.44 19.05 -20.51
CA HIS A 10 -4.75 18.22 -19.53
C HIS A 10 -4.75 18.83 -18.11
N ARG A 11 -4.59 20.16 -17.99
CA ARG A 11 -4.67 20.85 -16.69
C ARG A 11 -6.07 20.76 -16.07
N VAL A 12 -7.12 20.95 -16.88
CA VAL A 12 -8.52 20.83 -16.43
C VAL A 12 -8.84 19.38 -16.03
N ALA A 13 -8.48 18.41 -16.88
CA ALA A 13 -8.68 16.99 -16.58
C ALA A 13 -7.94 16.58 -15.28
N LYS A 14 -6.66 16.94 -15.13
CA LYS A 14 -5.90 16.67 -13.90
C LYS A 14 -6.56 17.30 -12.68
N ARG A 15 -7.05 18.55 -12.78
CA ARG A 15 -7.77 19.22 -11.69
C ARG A 15 -9.02 18.42 -11.27
N VAL A 16 -9.90 18.10 -12.21
CA VAL A 16 -11.15 17.36 -11.94
C VAL A 16 -10.87 15.99 -11.32
N LEU A 17 -9.87 15.27 -11.83
CA LEU A 17 -9.43 13.99 -11.27
C LEU A 17 -8.88 14.14 -9.85
N THR A 18 -8.08 15.18 -9.55
CA THR A 18 -7.58 15.41 -8.18
C THR A 18 -8.67 15.87 -7.20
N GLU A 19 -9.66 16.64 -7.66
CA GLU A 19 -10.81 17.06 -6.84
C GLU A 19 -11.73 15.86 -6.49
N ASN A 20 -11.79 14.83 -7.34
CA ASN A 20 -12.60 13.63 -7.14
C ASN A 20 -11.79 12.40 -6.71
N LYS A 21 -10.54 12.57 -6.26
CA LYS A 21 -9.60 11.49 -5.96
C LYS A 21 -10.17 10.36 -5.07
N PRO A 22 -10.92 10.62 -3.98
CA PRO A 22 -11.50 9.55 -3.15
C PRO A 22 -12.49 8.64 -3.89
N LYS A 23 -13.23 9.16 -4.88
CA LYS A 23 -14.12 8.32 -5.73
C LYS A 23 -13.33 7.45 -6.70
N LEU A 24 -12.24 7.99 -7.25
CA LEU A 24 -11.34 7.25 -8.14
C LEU A 24 -10.60 6.12 -7.40
N GLU A 25 -10.31 6.30 -6.11
CA GLU A 25 -9.69 5.25 -5.29
C GLU A 25 -10.65 4.06 -5.09
N ARG A 26 -11.92 4.30 -4.73
CA ARG A 26 -12.95 3.24 -4.67
C ARG A 26 -13.15 2.51 -6.00
N ILE A 27 -13.25 3.25 -7.10
CA ILE A 27 -13.42 2.67 -8.44
C ILE A 27 -12.19 1.83 -8.82
N ALA A 28 -10.99 2.23 -8.42
CA ALA A 28 -9.78 1.45 -8.63
C ALA A 28 -9.73 0.18 -7.75
N GLU A 29 -10.13 0.26 -6.48
CA GLU A 29 -10.23 -0.91 -5.58
C GLU A 29 -11.21 -1.96 -6.11
N GLU A 30 -12.39 -1.53 -6.56
CA GLU A 30 -13.41 -2.40 -7.15
C GLU A 30 -12.95 -3.00 -8.50
N LEU A 31 -12.27 -2.22 -9.36
CA LEU A 31 -11.66 -2.74 -10.60
C LEU A 31 -10.53 -3.74 -10.32
N ILE A 32 -9.77 -3.58 -9.23
CA ILE A 32 -8.76 -4.57 -8.80
C ILE A 32 -9.43 -5.85 -8.30
N ALA A 33 -10.62 -5.75 -7.69
CA ALA A 33 -11.37 -6.89 -7.16
C ALA A 33 -12.18 -7.66 -8.23
N LYS A 34 -12.64 -6.99 -9.30
CA LYS A 34 -13.58 -7.53 -10.29
C LYS A 34 -13.09 -7.53 -11.74
N GLU A 35 -11.91 -6.98 -12.01
CA GLU A 35 -11.27 -6.76 -13.32
C GLU A 35 -12.03 -5.79 -14.28
N THR A 36 -13.36 -5.80 -14.26
CA THR A 36 -14.25 -5.01 -15.13
C THR A 36 -15.39 -4.39 -14.32
N LEU A 37 -15.83 -3.20 -14.72
CA LEU A 37 -17.07 -2.56 -14.25
C LEU A 37 -17.93 -2.15 -15.44
N GLU A 38 -19.18 -2.61 -15.42
CA GLU A 38 -20.22 -2.28 -16.41
C GLU A 38 -21.13 -1.15 -15.90
N GLY A 39 -21.86 -0.52 -16.83
CA GLY A 39 -22.62 0.74 -16.66
C GLY A 39 -23.25 0.95 -15.28
N ASP A 40 -24.28 0.16 -14.94
CA ASP A 40 -25.05 0.31 -13.70
C ASP A 40 -24.17 0.26 -12.42
N GLY A 41 -23.16 -0.62 -12.41
CA GLY A 41 -22.23 -0.76 -11.29
C GLY A 41 -21.25 0.41 -11.17
N LEU A 42 -20.83 0.96 -12.31
CA LEU A 42 -19.98 2.14 -12.35
C LEU A 42 -20.76 3.42 -11.94
N GLU A 43 -22.00 3.57 -12.40
CA GLU A 43 -22.87 4.69 -12.02
C GLU A 43 -23.23 4.69 -10.53
N ALA A 44 -23.41 3.52 -9.91
CA ALA A 44 -23.61 3.40 -8.47
C ALA A 44 -22.43 4.03 -7.68
N LEU A 45 -21.20 3.65 -8.02
CA LEU A 45 -19.96 4.15 -7.38
C LEU A 45 -19.73 5.65 -7.64
N PHE A 46 -20.14 6.17 -8.80
CA PHE A 46 -20.08 7.61 -9.07
C PHE A 46 -21.12 8.41 -8.29
N ASN A 47 -22.31 7.88 -8.06
CA ASN A 47 -23.39 8.58 -7.34
C ASN A 47 -23.28 8.45 -5.81
N GLU A 48 -22.61 7.42 -5.29
CA GLU A 48 -22.38 7.25 -3.86
C GLU A 48 -21.66 8.47 -3.24
N PRO A 49 -22.06 8.94 -2.03
CA PRO A 49 -21.28 9.92 -1.29
C PRO A 49 -19.93 9.31 -0.87
N ALA A 50 -18.85 10.07 -1.02
CA ALA A 50 -17.54 9.68 -0.52
C ALA A 50 -17.52 9.79 1.02
N THR A 51 -18.04 8.79 1.71
CA THR A 51 -17.82 8.60 3.15
C THR A 51 -16.31 8.59 3.40
N VAL A 52 -15.86 9.48 4.29
CA VAL A 52 -14.47 9.49 4.72
C VAL A 52 -14.35 8.44 5.81
N ASP A 53 -14.24 7.19 5.38
CA ASP A 53 -14.03 6.04 6.24
C ASP A 53 -12.62 6.12 6.83
N ILE A 54 -12.50 6.91 7.91
CA ILE A 54 -11.33 6.95 8.77
C ILE A 54 -11.11 5.49 9.21
N PRO A 55 -9.94 4.87 8.94
CA PRO A 55 -9.70 3.51 9.38
C PRO A 55 -9.66 3.49 10.90
N GLU A 56 -10.76 3.07 11.52
CA GLU A 56 -10.76 2.69 12.92
C GLU A 56 -9.71 1.59 13.07
N VAL A 57 -8.70 1.85 13.93
CA VAL A 57 -7.60 0.92 14.12
C VAL A 57 -8.14 -0.28 14.89
N THR A 58 -8.62 -1.29 14.14
CA THR A 58 -9.14 -2.55 14.67
C THR A 58 -8.17 -3.07 15.72
N ALA A 59 -8.58 -2.98 16.98
CA ALA A 59 -7.67 -3.17 18.10
C ALA A 59 -7.07 -4.56 18.03
N ILE A 60 -5.74 -4.64 17.95
CA ILE A 60 -5.00 -5.89 18.09
C ILE A 60 -5.42 -6.49 19.44
N PRO A 61 -6.07 -7.68 19.48
CA PRO A 61 -6.50 -8.26 20.74
C PRO A 61 -5.25 -8.62 21.54
N ALA A 62 -4.96 -7.81 22.57
CA ALA A 62 -3.76 -7.98 23.39
C ALA A 62 -3.79 -9.37 24.06
N PRO A 63 -2.72 -10.18 23.98
CA PRO A 63 -2.71 -11.52 24.53
C PRO A 63 -2.85 -11.48 26.06
N THR A 64 -3.95 -12.04 26.57
CA THR A 64 -4.26 -12.07 28.00
C THR A 64 -3.24 -12.93 28.77
N PRO A 65 -2.66 -12.42 29.88
CA PRO A 65 -1.66 -13.16 30.64
C PRO A 65 -2.29 -14.20 31.59
N ALA A 66 -2.16 -15.48 31.25
CA ALA A 66 -2.48 -16.62 32.13
C ALA A 66 -1.23 -17.50 32.38
N LYS A 67 -1.22 -18.27 33.49
CA LYS A 67 0.02 -18.53 34.25
C LYS A 67 0.18 -19.99 34.73
N ALA A 68 1.23 -20.65 34.22
CA ALA A 68 1.73 -21.98 34.61
C ALA A 68 0.75 -23.16 34.38
N SER A 69 1.14 -24.44 34.33
CA SER A 69 2.45 -25.11 34.48
C SER A 69 2.44 -26.35 33.55
N ALA A 70 3.55 -26.79 32.94
CA ALA A 70 4.52 -27.68 33.58
C ALA A 70 5.90 -27.66 32.87
N LYS A 71 6.86 -28.48 33.33
CA LYS A 71 8.30 -28.35 33.04
C LYS A 71 8.90 -29.60 32.39
N THR A 72 9.77 -29.40 31.40
CA THR A 72 11.01 -30.20 31.21
C THR A 72 12.16 -29.23 30.84
N LYS A 73 13.40 -29.57 31.21
CA LYS A 73 14.62 -28.73 31.07
C LYS A 73 15.41 -29.21 29.84
N THR A 74 16.11 -28.36 29.09
CA THR A 74 17.50 -27.87 29.34
C THR A 74 17.76 -26.59 28.50
N LYS A 75 18.42 -25.49 28.92
CA LYS A 75 19.78 -25.24 29.47
C LYS A 75 20.93 -25.79 28.59
N THR A 76 21.88 -25.03 28.03
CA THR A 76 22.12 -23.56 27.91
C THR A 76 23.01 -23.35 26.64
N VAL A 77 23.84 -22.33 26.32
CA VAL A 77 24.57 -21.22 27.00
C VAL A 77 24.68 -20.02 26.00
N SER A 78 25.18 -18.86 26.43
CA SER A 78 25.53 -17.70 25.56
C SER A 78 26.91 -17.86 24.86
N ARG A 79 27.21 -17.11 23.77
CA ARG A 79 27.91 -15.81 23.85
C ARG A 79 27.98 -14.99 22.54
N LYS A 80 27.72 -13.68 22.70
CA LYS A 80 28.23 -12.44 22.05
C LYS A 80 29.22 -12.51 20.86
N THR A 81 29.06 -11.57 19.92
CA THR A 81 29.94 -11.17 18.78
C THR A 81 29.95 -12.13 17.58
N ARG A 82 30.19 -11.70 16.33
CA ARG A 82 30.73 -10.41 15.81
C ARG A 82 29.82 -9.74 14.77
N VAL A 83 30.08 -8.44 14.52
CA VAL A 83 29.76 -7.78 13.24
C VAL A 83 30.50 -8.49 12.12
N SER A 84 29.81 -8.82 11.02
CA SER A 84 30.43 -9.28 9.78
C SER A 84 30.35 -8.18 8.73
N THR A 85 31.48 -7.80 8.15
CA THR A 85 31.58 -6.65 7.24
C THR A 85 31.21 -7.03 5.82
N ARG A 86 30.27 -6.27 5.25
CA ARG A 86 29.98 -6.09 3.81
C ARG A 86 31.15 -6.50 2.89
N LEU A 87 30.88 -7.46 1.99
CA LEU A 87 31.65 -7.66 0.76
C LEU A 87 30.76 -7.26 -0.42
N ILE A 88 31.13 -6.18 -1.12
CA ILE A 88 30.54 -5.84 -2.42
C ILE A 88 31.38 -6.57 -3.49
N PRO A 89 30.77 -7.30 -4.44
CA PRO A 89 31.50 -7.82 -5.60
C PRO A 89 32.17 -6.68 -6.38
N LYS A 90 33.47 -6.78 -6.66
CA LYS A 90 34.16 -5.80 -7.50
C LYS A 90 33.74 -5.99 -8.96
N GLN A 91 32.91 -5.09 -9.47
CA GLN A 91 32.70 -4.95 -10.90
C GLN A 91 33.94 -4.28 -11.52
N ALA A 92 34.58 -4.95 -12.48
CA ALA A 92 35.66 -4.37 -13.28
C ALA A 92 35.08 -3.85 -14.61
N PRO A 93 35.44 -2.64 -15.06
CA PRO A 93 35.15 -2.22 -16.43
C PRO A 93 36.04 -3.02 -17.40
N ALA A 94 35.45 -3.57 -18.44
CA ALA A 94 36.21 -3.94 -19.63
C ALA A 94 36.72 -2.65 -20.31
N SER A 95 37.91 -2.70 -20.90
CA SER A 95 38.59 -1.53 -21.46
C SER A 95 39.21 -1.89 -22.81
N THR A 96 39.28 -0.88 -23.69
CA THR A 96 39.65 -0.93 -25.12
C THR A 96 38.53 -1.43 -26.02
#